data_AF-A0A562BSR2-F1
#
_entry.id   AF-A0A562BSR2-F1
#
_cell.length_a   1.000
_cell.length_b   1.000
_cell.length_c   1.000
_cell.angle_alpha   90.00
_cell.angle_beta   90.00
_cell.angle_gamma   90.00
#
_symmetry.space_group_name_H-M   'P 1'
#
loop_
_entity.id
_entity.type
_entity.pdbx_description
1 polymer ?
#
loop_
_entity_poly.entity_id
_entity_poly.type
_entity_poly.pdbx_seq_one_letter_code
_entity_poly.pdbx_strand_id
1 'polypeptide(L)' 'MPDLSHVIGQALSDPAFCERLIAAPRETLAQCGIDADAETLDLIRRTDPEALRRLAAAFGRQEAAG' A
#
# COMPACT_ATOMS: atom_id res chain seq x y z
N MET A 1 -4.96 5.10 16.08
CA MET A 1 -4.11 5.67 15.01
C MET A 1 -4.20 4.73 13.83
N PRO A 2 -4.22 5.22 12.59
CA PRO A 2 -4.01 4.37 11.43
C PRO A 2 -2.60 3.77 11.52
N ASP A 3 -2.52 2.45 11.58
CA ASP A 3 -1.27 1.69 11.59
C ASP A 3 -0.92 1.23 10.17
N LEU A 4 0.35 0.88 9.93
CA LEU A 4 0.85 0.38 8.64
C LEU A 4 0.00 -0.75 8.06
N SER A 5 -0.57 -1.62 8.91
CA SER A 5 -1.48 -2.69 8.51
C SER A 5 -2.74 -2.18 7.78
N HIS A 6 -3.26 -1.02 8.17
CA HIS A 6 -4.42 -0.40 7.53
C HIS A 6 -4.05 0.12 6.13
N VAL A 7 -2.86 0.72 5.98
CA VAL A 7 -2.35 1.19 4.68
C VAL A 7 -2.11 0.03 3.73
N ILE A 8 -1.55 -1.09 4.22
CA ILE A 8 -1.36 -2.28 3.40
C ILE A 8 -2.71 -2.85 2.98
N GLY A 9 -3.68 -2.96 3.89
CA GLY A 9 -5.05 -3.38 3.54
C GLY A 9 -5.67 -2.48 2.48
N GLN A 10 -5.53 -1.17 2.61
CA GLN A 10 -6.02 -0.21 1.62
C GLN A 10 -5.29 -0.33 0.28
N ALA A 11 -3.98 -0.55 0.27
CA ALA A 11 -3.22 -0.77 -0.96
C ALA A 11 -3.60 -2.09 -1.66
N LEU A 12 -4.08 -3.09 -0.91
CA LEU A 12 -4.55 -4.35 -1.47
C LEU A 12 -5.96 -4.23 -2.07
N SER A 13 -6.85 -3.43 -1.47
CA SER A 13 -8.24 -3.25 -1.96
C SER A 13 -8.42 -2.06 -2.92
N ASP A 14 -7.53 -1.06 -2.93
CA ASP A 14 -7.56 0.10 -3.84
C ASP A 14 -6.30 0.11 -4.72
N PRO A 15 -6.39 -0.34 -5.99
CA PRO A 15 -5.28 -0.33 -6.93
C PRO A 15 -4.72 1.07 -7.17
N ALA A 16 -5.57 2.10 -7.19
CA ALA A 16 -5.12 3.48 -7.38
C ALA A 16 -4.36 3.99 -6.15
N PHE A 17 -4.72 3.55 -4.95
CA PHE A 17 -3.94 3.81 -3.75
C PHE A 17 -2.58 3.10 -3.79
N CYS A 18 -2.54 1.84 -4.24
CA CYS A 18 -1.29 1.09 -4.43
C CYS A 18 -0.32 1.82 -5.36
N GLU A 19 -0.80 2.32 -6.51
CA GLU A 19 0.00 3.13 -7.43
C GLU A 19 0.56 4.40 -6.76
N ARG A 20 -0.27 5.11 -6.00
CA ARG A 20 0.17 6.31 -5.26
C ARG A 20 1.20 5.98 -4.20
N LEU A 21 1.02 4.89 -3.47
CA LEU A 21 1.93 4.42 -2.43
C LEU A 21 3.31 4.05 -3.01
N ILE A 22 3.35 3.44 -4.21
CA ILE A 22 4.60 3.12 -4.90
C ILE A 22 5.27 4.38 -5.46
N ALA A 23 4.51 5.27 -6.10
CA ALA A 23 5.04 6.46 -6.74
C ALA A 23 5.51 7.53 -5.73
N ALA A 24 4.75 7.71 -4.64
CA ALA A 24 4.95 8.73 -3.63
C ALA A 24 4.63 8.18 -2.22
N PRO A 25 5.46 7.26 -1.68
CA PRO A 25 5.17 6.58 -0.41
C PRO A 25 5.06 7.54 0.77
N ARG A 26 5.96 8.53 0.86
CA ARG A 26 5.96 9.49 1.96
C ARG A 26 4.70 10.35 2.00
N GLU A 27 4.29 10.90 0.86
CA GLU A 27 3.08 11.71 0.76
C GLU A 27 1.82 10.89 1.01
N THR A 28 1.77 9.67 0.46
CA THR A 28 0.64 8.76 0.66
C THR A 28 0.48 8.35 2.11
N LEU A 29 1.57 8.02 2.81
CA LEU A 29 1.56 7.69 4.24
C LEU A 29 1.18 8.90 5.10
N ALA A 30 1.70 10.09 4.76
CA ALA A 30 1.36 11.33 5.47
C ALA A 30 -0.13 11.68 5.34
N GLN A 31 -0.75 11.45 4.17
CA GLN A 31 -2.20 11.60 3.98
C GLN A 31 -3.01 10.63 4.85
N CYS A 32 -2.46 9.45 5.12
CA CYS A 32 -3.01 8.49 6.07
C CYS A 32 -2.67 8.84 7.52
N GLY A 33 -1.98 9.94 7.82
CA GLY A 33 -1.58 10.32 9.18
C GLY A 33 -0.44 9.46 9.75
N ILE A 34 0.32 8.79 8.89
CA ILE A 34 1.48 7.97 9.27
C ILE A 34 2.75 8.75 8.92
N ASP A 35 3.56 9.02 9.94
CA ASP A 35 4.90 9.54 9.76
C ASP A 35 5.85 8.35 9.62
N ALA A 36 6.25 8.06 8.39
CA ALA A 36 7.17 6.97 8.08
C ALA A 36 8.61 7.49 8.08
N ASP A 37 9.45 6.83 8.88
CA ASP A 37 10.88 7.05 8.91
C ASP A 37 11.57 6.57 7.61
N ALA A 38 12.85 6.92 7.48
CA ALA A 38 13.62 6.61 6.28
C ALA A 38 13.78 5.10 6.01
N GLU A 39 13.82 4.26 7.05
CA GLU A 39 13.94 2.80 6.90
C GLU A 39 12.63 2.22 6.36
N THR A 40 11.49 2.67 6.90
CA THR A 40 10.16 2.30 6.40
C THR A 40 9.98 2.69 4.93
N LEU A 41 10.41 3.89 4.54
CA LEU A 41 10.34 4.35 3.15
C LEU A 41 11.27 3.55 2.22
N ASP A 42 12.44 3.15 2.70
CA ASP A 42 13.37 2.29 1.94
C ASP A 42 12.80 0.89 1.72
N LEU A 43 12.16 0.31 2.74
CA LEU A 43 11.45 -0.97 2.65
C LEU A 43 10.34 -0.95 1.59
N ILE A 44 9.54 0.13 1.55
CA ILE A 44 8.48 0.27 0.54
C ILE A 44 9.08 0.39 -0.87
N ARG A 45 10.18 1.14 -1.03
CA ARG A 45 10.86 1.28 -2.32
C ARG A 45 11.51 0.00 -2.81
N ARG A 46 11.95 -0.85 -1.90
CA ARG A 46 12.53 -2.18 -2.19
C ARG A 46 11.46 -3.25 -2.38
N THR A 47 10.22 -2.96 -2.05
CA THR A 47 9.11 -3.86 -2.30
C THR A 47 8.86 -3.92 -3.79
N ASP A 48 8.82 -5.15 -4.33
CA ASP A 48 8.56 -5.35 -5.76
C ASP A 48 7.14 -4.85 -6.09
N PRO A 49 7.00 -3.79 -6.92
CA PRO A 49 5.71 -3.19 -7.21
C PRO A 49 4.80 -4.13 -8.01
N GLU A 50 5.38 -5.05 -8.79
CA GLU A 50 4.61 -6.09 -9.49
C GLU A 50 4.04 -7.11 -8.52
N ALA A 51 4.80 -7.55 -7.52
CA ALA A 51 4.34 -8.44 -6.47
C ALA A 51 3.20 -7.81 -5.66
N LEU A 52 3.31 -6.52 -5.31
CA LEU A 52 2.27 -5.79 -4.59
C LEU A 52 0.99 -5.68 -5.42
N ARG A 53 1.09 -5.39 -6.73
CA ARG A 53 -0.05 -5.40 -7.66
C ARG A 53 -0.69 -6.77 -7.81
N ARG A 54 0.12 -7.85 -7.90
CA ARG A 54 -0.39 -9.23 -7.99
C ARG A 54 -1.12 -9.63 -6.73
N LEU A 55 -0.63 -9.22 -5.56
CA LEU A 55 -1.31 -9.40 -4.28
C LEU A 55 -2.64 -8.62 -4.26
N ALA A 56 -2.63 -7.34 -4.59
CA ALA A 56 -3.85 -6.53 -4.66
C ALA A 56 -4.89 -7.13 -5.62
N ALA A 57 -4.48 -7.59 -6.80
CA ALA A 57 -5.36 -8.26 -7.77
C ALA A 57 -5.85 -9.64 -7.31
N ALA A 58 -5.12 -10.32 -6.42
CA ALA A 58 -5.58 -11.57 -5.80
C ALA A 58 -6.63 -11.30 -4.71
N PHE A 59 -6.39 -10.32 -3.84
CA PHE A 59 -7.30 -9.93 -2.76
C PHE A 59 -8.58 -9.26 -3.29
N GLY A 60 -8.48 -8.34 -4.24
CA GLY A 60 -9.64 -7.70 -4.86
C GLY A 60 -10.56 -8.67 -5.63
N ARG A 61 -10.04 -9.85 -6.03
CA ARG A 61 -10.86 -10.93 -6.60
C ARG A 61 -11.63 -11.73 -5.56
N GLN A 62 -11.24 -11.71 -4.29
CA GLN A 62 -11.97 -12.41 -3.22
C GLN A 62 -13.21 -11.63 -2.74
N GLU A 63 -13.21 -10.30 -2.82
CA GLU A 63 -14.39 -9.49 -2.44
C GLU A 63 -15.54 -9.60 -3.46
N ALA A 64 -15.25 -9.94 -4.73
CA ALA A 64 -16.26 -10.09 -5.78
C ALA A 64 -16.96 -11.47 -5.83
N ALA A 65 -16.57 -12.41 -4.95
CA ALA A 65 -17.11 -13.77 -4.91
C ALA A 65 -17.89 -14.09 -3.61
N GLY A 66 -18.18 -13.07 -2.80
CA GLY A 66 -19.00 -13.16 -1.58
C GLY A 66 -20.48 -12.92 -1.85
#